data_AF-A0A0R1KA91-F1
#
_entry.id   AF-A0A0R1KA91-F1
#
_cell.length_a   1.000
_cell.length_b   1.000
_cell.length_c   1.000
_cell.angle_alpha   90.00
_cell.angle_beta   90.00
_cell.angle_gamma   90.00
#
_symmetry.space_group_name_H-M   'P 1'
#
loop_
_entity.id
_entity.type
_entity.pdbx_description
1 polymer ?
#
loop_
_entity_poly.entity_id
_entity_poly.type
_entity_poly.pdbx_seq_one_letter_code
_entity_poly.pdbx_strand_id
1 'polypeptide(L)'
;MLFFGLILAGCGNNSQNTASSNNTENAVKKIVIKGHNFKGTHNGDGSSKDPDYKYSMYFDKDGHFVQDIISSNGFSGRFTERGTYTIAKNGDITMNIVSVTEERFASDYDLSNGEAPISIVQREGNTLNAAEDHAIKIKNKETYLLGTVNNVKLYPTDKKTVNYRKHYQSEMSKYNSSYGKFSNHGFTSNGMDTPMNAIAFKGSNFIWRYGYQDPNNSSKDSAVMAVFEGTYSYDSSTRIMTLNVSSQSNSYYGDLMSLGGFEYQKSGKPLAGKTLKLKYVNNTLTLVGSGFTSWTMEDSYPNDASQSQPKYDDYISSYAVSTFDSQMHKGSESDSNGGSVKEVFPTKEDFVDWLTDYYQKDDDTSNFHAMESDEGGTLPVLESFGGEKKNVPMVYRIYYSFAEEGNEVSDTGKNIGITSSGKIYSGHDIMLDDDLTQAYSDYASN
;
A
#
# COMPACT_ATOMS: atom_id res chain seq x y z
N MET A 1 85.08 15.89 -26.30
CA MET A 1 85.16 16.91 -27.37
C MET A 1 84.37 18.13 -26.90
N LEU A 2 85.07 19.26 -26.79
CA LEU A 2 84.69 20.62 -26.37
C LEU A 2 84.00 20.80 -24.98
N PHE A 3 84.71 21.32 -23.97
CA PHE A 3 85.02 22.74 -23.63
C PHE A 3 83.76 23.55 -23.23
N PHE A 4 83.52 23.81 -21.93
CA PHE A 4 84.02 24.92 -21.09
C PHE A 4 83.18 26.21 -21.22
N GLY A 5 82.78 26.81 -20.09
CA GLY A 5 82.22 28.16 -20.10
C GLY A 5 81.54 28.62 -18.80
N LEU A 6 82.27 28.62 -17.69
CA LEU A 6 81.89 29.31 -16.45
C LEU A 6 82.74 30.59 -16.40
N ILE A 7 82.14 31.79 -16.42
CA ILE A 7 82.82 33.06 -16.12
C ILE A 7 81.90 34.01 -15.33
N LEU A 8 82.35 34.25 -14.09
CA LEU A 8 82.44 35.47 -13.29
C LEU A 8 81.26 36.46 -13.11
N ALA A 9 80.88 36.56 -11.83
CA ALA A 9 80.88 37.75 -10.96
C ALA A 9 81.11 39.14 -11.57
N GLY A 10 80.21 40.06 -11.20
CA GLY A 10 80.45 41.51 -11.14
C GLY A 10 80.01 42.06 -9.78
N CYS A 11 80.92 42.73 -9.07
CA CYS A 11 80.69 43.53 -7.88
C CYS A 11 80.54 45.02 -8.23
N GLY A 12 79.81 45.76 -7.38
CA GLY A 12 79.77 47.24 -7.29
C GLY A 12 78.48 47.84 -7.90
N ASN A 13 77.68 48.66 -7.23
CA ASN A 13 78.02 49.69 -6.25
C ASN A 13 76.82 50.05 -5.35
N ASN A 14 77.14 50.53 -4.15
CA ASN A 14 76.23 51.22 -3.23
C ASN A 14 75.61 52.47 -3.90
N SER A 15 74.28 52.60 -3.84
CA SER A 15 73.61 53.91 -3.88
C SER A 15 72.36 53.89 -3.01
N GLN A 16 72.47 54.65 -1.93
CA GLN A 16 71.46 55.43 -1.21
C GLN A 16 69.99 54.96 -1.21
N ASN A 17 69.54 54.68 0.02
CA ASN A 17 68.20 54.90 0.52
C ASN A 17 67.39 55.95 -0.25
N THR A 18 66.33 55.51 -0.91
CA THR A 18 65.10 56.28 -1.03
C THR A 18 63.97 55.36 -0.57
N ALA A 19 63.46 55.67 0.63
CA ALA A 19 62.26 55.07 1.17
C ALA A 19 61.08 55.44 0.26
N SER A 20 60.73 54.56 -0.67
CA SER A 20 59.39 54.55 -1.25
C SER A 20 58.55 53.59 -0.44
N SER A 21 57.72 54.17 0.42
CA SER A 21 56.60 53.51 1.06
C SER A 21 55.64 53.02 -0.02
N ASN A 22 55.92 51.84 -0.58
CA ASN A 22 54.90 51.08 -1.27
C ASN A 22 54.16 50.30 -0.19
N ASN A 23 52.98 50.80 0.16
CA ASN A 23 51.91 49.99 0.70
C ASN A 23 51.61 48.87 -0.33
N THR A 24 52.41 47.81 -0.31
CA THR A 24 51.94 46.52 -0.76
C THR A 24 50.88 46.12 0.24
N GLU A 25 49.61 46.35 -0.11
CA GLU A 25 48.52 45.53 0.39
C GLU A 25 49.05 44.10 0.39
N ASN A 26 49.22 43.52 1.58
CA ASN A 26 49.51 42.11 1.73
C ASN A 26 48.40 41.38 0.96
N ALA A 27 48.71 40.96 -0.27
CA ALA A 27 47.87 40.08 -1.03
C ALA A 27 47.85 38.76 -0.26
N VAL A 28 46.91 38.67 0.69
CA VAL A 28 46.57 37.46 1.44
C VAL A 28 46.55 36.34 0.41
N LYS A 29 47.43 35.35 0.58
CA LYS A 29 47.61 34.27 -0.38
C LYS A 29 46.35 33.40 -0.31
N LYS A 30 45.33 33.77 -1.07
CA LYS A 30 44.01 33.13 -1.05
C LYS A 30 44.15 31.68 -1.50
N ILE A 31 43.38 30.82 -0.85
CA ILE A 31 43.35 29.39 -1.15
C ILE A 31 42.89 29.20 -2.60
N VAL A 32 43.52 28.24 -3.28
CA VAL A 32 43.12 27.87 -4.64
C VAL A 32 41.85 27.02 -4.57
N ILE A 33 40.75 27.57 -5.09
CA ILE A 33 39.42 26.92 -5.04
C ILE A 33 39.21 26.01 -6.25
N LYS A 34 39.41 26.54 -7.47
CA LYS A 34 39.10 25.82 -8.72
C LYS A 34 39.91 24.54 -8.85
N GLY A 35 39.24 23.43 -9.15
CA GLY A 35 39.84 22.11 -9.31
C GLY A 35 40.33 21.44 -8.03
N HIS A 36 39.91 21.89 -6.85
CA HIS A 36 40.40 21.38 -5.55
C HIS A 36 39.28 20.82 -4.67
N ASN A 37 39.65 19.89 -3.79
CA ASN A 37 38.74 19.31 -2.79
C ASN A 37 38.95 19.97 -1.43
N PHE A 38 37.89 20.00 -0.65
CA PHE A 38 37.83 20.54 0.70
C PHE A 38 37.07 19.57 1.61
N LYS A 39 37.41 19.60 2.91
CA LYS A 39 36.71 18.82 3.92
C LYS A 39 36.54 19.61 5.22
N GLY A 40 35.48 19.31 5.96
CA GLY A 40 35.25 19.90 7.27
C GLY A 40 34.35 19.03 8.12
N THR A 41 34.23 19.36 9.38
CA THR A 41 33.34 18.70 10.32
C THR A 41 32.58 19.73 11.13
N HIS A 42 31.34 19.41 11.45
CA HIS A 42 30.51 20.09 12.44
C HIS A 42 30.21 19.08 13.55
N ASN A 43 30.40 19.48 14.80
CA ASN A 43 29.97 18.70 15.95
C ASN A 43 28.72 19.39 16.50
N GLY A 44 27.57 18.74 16.34
CA GLY A 44 26.28 19.28 16.75
C GLY A 44 25.94 18.95 18.20
N ASP A 45 24.71 19.25 18.60
CA ASP A 45 24.16 18.87 19.92
C ASP A 45 23.64 17.42 19.99
N GLY A 46 23.66 16.70 18.85
CA GLY A 46 23.20 15.31 18.75
C GLY A 46 21.70 15.16 18.52
N SER A 47 20.97 16.26 18.33
CA SER A 47 19.56 16.25 17.94
C SER A 47 19.40 16.08 16.42
N SER A 48 18.18 15.73 15.98
CA SER A 48 17.86 15.69 14.55
C SER A 48 17.91 17.05 13.86
N LYS A 49 17.94 18.16 14.62
CA LYS A 49 18.06 19.52 14.09
C LYS A 49 19.51 20.00 14.01
N ASP A 50 20.39 19.44 14.84
CA ASP A 50 21.81 19.76 14.87
C ASP A 50 22.65 18.48 15.10
N PRO A 51 22.67 17.57 14.12
CA PRO A 51 23.49 16.35 14.20
C PRO A 51 24.95 16.65 13.87
N ASP A 52 25.82 15.67 14.06
CA ASP A 52 27.19 15.75 13.56
C ASP A 52 27.20 15.67 12.04
N TYR A 53 28.05 16.48 11.40
CA TYR A 53 28.21 16.46 9.95
C TYR A 53 29.69 16.35 9.54
N LYS A 54 29.95 15.51 8.54
CA LYS A 54 31.24 15.45 7.82
C LYS A 54 31.01 15.91 6.38
N TYR A 55 31.74 16.95 5.99
CA TYR A 55 31.66 17.56 4.68
C TYR A 55 32.84 17.14 3.82
N SER A 56 32.55 16.82 2.56
CA SER A 56 33.52 16.78 1.47
C SER A 56 32.97 17.59 0.30
N MET A 57 33.79 18.44 -0.30
CA MET A 57 33.36 19.33 -1.37
C MET A 57 34.42 19.45 -2.44
N TYR A 58 34.02 19.38 -3.69
CA TYR A 58 34.88 19.57 -4.86
C TYR A 58 34.35 20.71 -5.71
N PHE A 59 35.22 21.67 -6.01
CA PHE A 59 34.97 22.71 -7.01
C PHE A 59 35.74 22.35 -8.27
N ASP A 60 35.06 22.14 -9.39
CA ASP A 60 35.73 21.84 -10.65
C ASP A 60 36.41 23.09 -11.25
N LYS A 61 36.86 23.04 -12.50
CA LYS A 61 37.45 24.21 -13.18
C LYS A 61 36.42 25.03 -13.97
N ASP A 62 35.28 24.43 -14.26
CA ASP A 62 34.25 24.89 -15.19
C ASP A 62 33.10 25.62 -14.49
N GLY A 63 33.14 25.73 -13.16
CA GLY A 63 32.13 26.43 -12.38
C GLY A 63 31.03 25.52 -11.81
N HIS A 64 31.27 24.20 -11.72
CA HIS A 64 30.39 23.27 -10.99
C HIS A 64 31.02 22.79 -9.71
N PHE A 65 30.16 22.41 -8.77
CA PHE A 65 30.59 21.77 -7.54
C PHE A 65 29.85 20.46 -7.30
N VAL A 66 30.47 19.61 -6.51
CA VAL A 66 29.83 18.48 -5.84
C VAL A 66 30.13 18.59 -4.36
N GLN A 67 29.11 18.39 -3.53
CA GLN A 67 29.22 18.36 -2.08
C GLN A 67 28.64 17.04 -1.58
N ASP A 68 29.25 16.51 -0.53
CA ASP A 68 28.87 15.30 0.15
C ASP A 68 28.85 15.57 1.65
N ILE A 69 27.70 15.38 2.27
CA ILE A 69 27.45 15.66 3.68
C ILE A 69 26.99 14.36 4.32
N ILE A 70 27.82 13.78 5.17
CA ILE A 70 27.45 12.62 5.97
C ILE A 70 26.99 13.14 7.33
N SER A 71 25.76 12.83 7.70
CA SER A 71 25.15 13.15 8.97
C SER A 71 25.10 11.91 9.86
N SER A 72 25.47 12.07 11.13
CA SER A 72 25.43 11.01 12.14
C SER A 72 25.13 11.62 13.50
N ASN A 73 24.82 10.82 14.53
CA ASN A 73 24.56 11.27 15.88
C ASN A 73 23.42 12.32 15.93
N GLY A 74 22.18 11.83 15.90
CA GLY A 74 20.96 12.64 15.84
C GLY A 74 20.18 12.48 14.54
N PHE A 75 20.89 12.19 13.44
CA PHE A 75 20.29 11.87 12.14
C PHE A 75 21.24 11.00 11.30
N SER A 76 20.84 9.76 11.02
CA SER A 76 21.64 8.82 10.21
C SER A 76 21.31 9.01 8.73
N GLY A 77 22.04 9.88 8.04
CA GLY A 77 21.75 10.22 6.66
C GLY A 77 22.94 10.75 5.87
N ARG A 78 22.77 10.87 4.57
CA ARG A 78 23.77 11.42 3.66
C ARG A 78 23.11 12.27 2.59
N PHE A 79 23.70 13.43 2.32
CA PHE A 79 23.25 14.37 1.31
C PHE A 79 24.38 14.54 0.30
N THR A 80 24.14 14.12 -0.94
CA THR A 80 25.05 14.39 -2.04
C THR A 80 24.41 15.43 -2.94
N GLU A 81 25.09 16.55 -3.13
CA GLU A 81 24.57 17.73 -3.81
C GLU A 81 25.47 18.08 -4.99
N ARG A 82 24.89 18.60 -6.07
CA ARG A 82 25.65 19.17 -7.19
C ARG A 82 25.01 20.46 -7.66
N GLY A 83 25.82 21.34 -8.22
CA GLY A 83 25.33 22.60 -8.73
C GLY A 83 26.40 23.44 -9.38
N THR A 84 26.17 24.75 -9.42
CA THR A 84 27.10 25.73 -9.99
C THR A 84 27.67 26.64 -8.91
N TYR A 85 28.85 27.22 -9.16
CA TYR A 85 29.43 28.20 -8.27
C TYR A 85 30.13 29.33 -9.04
N THR A 86 30.20 30.49 -8.38
CA THR A 86 30.96 31.66 -8.84
C THR A 86 31.90 32.14 -7.75
N ILE A 87 33.00 32.79 -8.14
CA ILE A 87 33.97 33.38 -7.21
C ILE A 87 33.98 34.89 -7.44
N ALA A 88 33.66 35.66 -6.41
CA ALA A 88 33.71 37.13 -6.44
C ALA A 88 35.16 37.64 -6.43
N LYS A 89 35.37 38.94 -6.72
CA LYS A 89 36.71 39.55 -6.71
C LYS A 89 37.43 39.42 -5.37
N ASN A 90 36.68 39.44 -4.26
CA ASN A 90 37.21 39.25 -2.93
C ASN A 90 37.54 37.78 -2.61
N GLY A 91 37.26 36.84 -3.52
CA GLY A 91 37.53 35.41 -3.39
C GLY A 91 36.40 34.61 -2.76
N ASP A 92 35.34 35.26 -2.27
CA ASP A 92 34.17 34.59 -1.70
C ASP A 92 33.41 33.84 -2.79
N ILE A 93 32.79 32.73 -2.40
CA ILE A 93 32.09 31.81 -3.30
C ILE A 93 30.58 31.96 -3.09
N THR A 94 29.83 31.93 -4.18
CA THR A 94 28.37 31.74 -4.16
C THR A 94 28.05 30.46 -4.91
N MET A 95 27.36 29.53 -4.26
CA MET A 95 26.92 28.25 -4.81
C MET A 95 25.41 28.25 -5.01
N ASN A 96 24.94 27.57 -6.06
CA ASN A 96 23.53 27.27 -6.27
C ASN A 96 23.38 25.77 -6.51
N ILE A 97 22.63 25.10 -5.64
CA ILE A 97 22.32 23.68 -5.77
C ILE A 97 21.37 23.50 -6.96
N VAL A 98 21.65 22.50 -7.79
CA VAL A 98 20.79 22.12 -8.92
C VAL A 98 20.11 20.79 -8.63
N SER A 99 20.79 19.89 -7.91
CA SER A 99 20.27 18.56 -7.60
C SER A 99 20.84 18.02 -6.30
N VAL A 100 19.99 17.33 -5.54
CA VAL A 100 20.28 16.70 -4.26
C VAL A 100 19.85 15.25 -4.29
N THR A 101 20.68 14.36 -3.76
CA THR A 101 20.31 13.02 -3.36
C THR A 101 20.37 12.96 -1.84
N GLU A 102 19.22 12.68 -1.21
CA GLU A 102 19.10 12.42 0.22
C GLU A 102 18.94 10.93 0.46
N GLU A 103 19.79 10.39 1.31
CA GLU A 103 19.81 8.99 1.71
C GLU A 103 19.58 8.91 3.22
N ARG A 104 18.67 8.03 3.65
CA ARG A 104 18.41 7.76 5.07
C ARG A 104 18.77 6.33 5.40
N PHE A 105 19.36 6.12 6.56
CA PHE A 105 19.76 4.81 7.06
C PHE A 105 18.99 4.50 8.35
N ALA A 106 18.84 3.21 8.67
CA ALA A 106 18.16 2.81 9.91
C ALA A 106 18.98 3.18 11.17
N SER A 107 20.29 3.27 11.04
CA SER A 107 21.19 3.66 12.14
C SER A 107 22.52 4.24 11.62
N ASP A 108 23.28 4.88 12.52
CA ASP A 108 24.64 5.33 12.24
C ASP A 108 25.58 4.16 11.93
N TYR A 109 25.31 2.99 12.52
CA TYR A 109 26.03 1.76 12.24
C TYR A 109 25.87 1.34 10.78
N ASP A 110 24.63 1.29 10.28
CA ASP A 110 24.32 0.91 8.90
C ASP A 110 24.93 1.90 7.90
N LEU A 111 24.83 3.20 8.21
CA LEU A 111 25.49 4.26 7.45
C LEU A 111 27.00 4.05 7.38
N SER A 112 27.64 3.74 8.52
CA SER A 112 29.10 3.58 8.60
C SER A 112 29.62 2.33 7.87
N ASN A 113 28.83 1.26 7.83
CA ASN A 113 29.14 0.02 7.12
C ASN A 113 28.78 0.08 5.63
N GLY A 114 28.08 1.13 5.20
CA GLY A 114 27.65 1.29 3.81
C GLY A 114 26.56 0.30 3.41
N GLU A 115 25.70 -0.07 4.35
CA GLU A 115 24.49 -0.87 4.12
C GLU A 115 23.53 -0.16 3.15
N ALA A 116 22.51 -0.87 2.66
CA ALA A 116 21.51 -0.23 1.81
C ALA A 116 20.75 0.87 2.60
N PRO A 117 20.57 2.08 2.04
CA PRO A 117 19.73 3.09 2.68
C PRO A 117 18.29 2.59 2.78
N ILE A 118 17.56 2.97 3.82
CA ILE A 118 16.11 2.68 3.97
C ILE A 118 15.24 3.58 3.08
N SER A 119 15.80 4.70 2.61
CA SER A 119 15.14 5.63 1.69
C SER A 119 16.18 6.39 0.88
N ILE A 120 15.88 6.62 -0.40
CA ILE A 120 16.66 7.44 -1.31
C ILE A 120 15.71 8.39 -2.05
N VAL A 121 15.95 9.69 -1.95
CA VAL A 121 15.13 10.72 -2.60
C VAL A 121 16.05 11.61 -3.44
N GLN A 122 15.76 11.72 -4.73
CA GLN A 122 16.42 12.68 -5.61
C GLN A 122 15.51 13.87 -5.85
N ARG A 123 16.06 15.07 -5.70
CA ARG A 123 15.40 16.35 -6.03
C ARG A 123 16.24 17.09 -7.07
N GLU A 124 15.59 17.69 -8.05
CA GLU A 124 16.26 18.47 -9.11
C GLU A 124 15.36 19.62 -9.56
N GLY A 125 15.96 20.81 -9.76
CA GLY A 125 15.24 22.00 -10.22
C GLY A 125 14.06 22.36 -9.31
N ASN A 126 12.85 22.36 -9.86
CA ASN A 126 11.65 22.82 -9.16
C ASN A 126 11.18 21.91 -8.02
N THR A 127 11.81 20.75 -7.80
CA THR A 127 11.50 19.86 -6.68
C THR A 127 12.45 20.02 -5.49
N LEU A 128 13.40 20.96 -5.56
CA LEU A 128 14.25 21.34 -4.44
C LEU A 128 13.40 21.97 -3.32
N ASN A 129 13.80 21.75 -2.07
CA ASN A 129 13.12 22.39 -0.94
C ASN A 129 13.69 23.79 -0.66
N ALA A 130 13.06 24.55 0.24
CA ALA A 130 13.50 25.92 0.55
C ALA A 130 14.93 26.03 1.12
N ALA A 131 15.44 24.97 1.78
CA ALA A 131 16.80 24.92 2.27
C ALA A 131 17.83 24.62 1.16
N GLU A 132 17.37 24.14 0.01
CA GLU A 132 18.21 23.80 -1.15
C GLU A 132 18.13 24.87 -2.25
N ASP A 133 16.94 25.46 -2.45
CA ASP A 133 16.64 26.43 -3.50
C ASP A 133 17.00 27.87 -3.07
N HIS A 134 18.25 28.08 -2.69
CA HIS A 134 18.78 29.42 -2.46
C HIS A 134 20.30 29.47 -2.65
N ALA A 135 20.80 30.68 -2.88
CA ALA A 135 22.23 30.92 -3.03
C ALA A 135 22.97 30.75 -1.69
N ILE A 136 23.93 29.82 -1.64
CA ILE A 136 24.75 29.54 -0.46
C ILE A 136 26.07 30.31 -0.57
N LYS A 137 26.41 31.06 0.47
CA LYS A 137 27.66 31.84 0.51
C LYS A 137 28.74 31.08 1.27
N ILE A 138 29.97 31.13 0.77
CA ILE A 138 31.15 30.60 1.46
C ILE A 138 32.22 31.69 1.46
N LYS A 139 32.70 32.05 2.65
CA LYS A 139 33.75 33.07 2.80
C LYS A 139 35.12 32.45 2.59
N ASN A 140 35.95 33.09 1.77
CA ASN A 140 37.32 32.65 1.56
C ASN A 140 38.23 33.24 2.64
N LYS A 141 38.81 32.37 3.47
CA LYS A 141 39.81 32.74 4.46
C LYS A 141 41.19 32.30 3.98
N GLU A 142 42.22 32.70 4.71
CA GLU A 142 43.60 32.46 4.33
C GLU A 142 43.95 30.96 4.30
N THR A 143 43.37 30.15 5.20
CA THR A 143 43.71 28.72 5.37
C THR A 143 42.51 27.75 5.29
N TYR A 144 41.28 28.25 5.28
CA TYR A 144 40.06 27.47 5.07
C TYR A 144 38.99 28.27 4.32
N LEU A 145 37.96 27.59 3.85
CA LEU A 145 36.70 28.19 3.44
C LEU A 145 35.71 28.11 4.61
N LEU A 146 34.94 29.16 4.87
CA LEU A 146 33.95 29.21 5.95
C LEU A 146 32.54 29.16 5.36
N GLY A 147 31.84 28.04 5.54
CA GLY A 147 30.44 27.90 5.18
C GLY A 147 29.56 28.80 6.04
N THR A 148 28.55 29.44 5.45
CA THR A 148 27.58 30.25 6.22
C THR A 148 26.52 29.41 6.91
N VAL A 149 26.31 28.17 6.47
CA VAL A 149 25.49 27.17 7.15
C VAL A 149 26.38 26.44 8.17
N ASN A 150 25.94 26.37 9.43
CA ASN A 150 26.63 25.74 10.56
C ASN A 150 28.05 26.25 10.87
N ASN A 151 28.51 27.33 10.23
CA ASN A 151 29.86 27.93 10.41
C ASN A 151 31.02 26.93 10.23
N VAL A 152 30.85 25.96 9.32
CA VAL A 152 31.83 24.89 9.09
C VAL A 152 33.09 25.43 8.44
N LYS A 153 34.24 25.05 9.00
CA LYS A 153 35.56 25.31 8.41
C LYS A 153 35.94 24.16 7.47
N LEU A 154 36.08 24.48 6.18
CA LEU A 154 36.43 23.56 5.11
C LEU A 154 37.91 23.77 4.72
N TYR A 155 38.76 22.79 5.03
CA TYR A 155 40.19 22.84 4.73
C TYR A 155 40.49 22.12 3.41
N PRO A 156 41.47 22.61 2.61
CA PRO A 156 41.94 21.91 1.42
C PRO A 156 42.35 20.46 1.73
N THR A 157 42.09 19.55 0.80
CA THR A 157 42.48 18.15 0.95
C THR A 157 42.69 17.47 -0.40
N ASP A 158 43.56 16.45 -0.44
CA ASP A 158 43.72 15.58 -1.62
C ASP A 158 42.68 14.45 -1.68
N LYS A 159 41.90 14.26 -0.61
CA LYS A 159 40.81 13.28 -0.59
C LYS A 159 39.71 13.74 -1.54
N LYS A 160 39.42 12.91 -2.54
CA LYS A 160 38.38 13.20 -3.53
C LYS A 160 37.00 13.12 -2.91
N THR A 161 36.17 14.13 -3.18
CA THR A 161 34.72 14.05 -3.00
C THR A 161 34.13 13.01 -3.94
N VAL A 162 33.02 12.39 -3.54
CA VAL A 162 32.33 11.41 -4.38
C VAL A 162 31.89 12.01 -5.71
N ASN A 163 31.74 11.15 -6.71
CA ASN A 163 31.09 11.54 -7.95
C ASN A 163 29.57 11.38 -7.78
N TYR A 164 28.83 12.48 -7.89
CA TYR A 164 27.37 12.52 -7.70
C TYR A 164 26.62 11.39 -8.43
N ARG A 165 26.83 11.23 -9.74
CA ARG A 165 26.09 10.26 -10.55
C ARG A 165 26.44 8.82 -10.19
N LYS A 166 27.74 8.52 -10.03
CA LYS A 166 28.20 7.17 -9.67
C LYS A 166 27.74 6.79 -8.27
N HIS A 167 27.77 7.73 -7.32
CA HIS A 167 27.29 7.53 -5.96
C HIS A 167 25.80 7.19 -5.95
N TYR A 168 24.97 8.04 -6.58
CA TYR A 168 23.53 7.79 -6.70
C TYR A 168 23.21 6.42 -7.32
N GLN A 169 23.87 6.07 -8.43
CA GLN A 169 23.68 4.76 -9.08
C GLN A 169 24.06 3.59 -8.17
N SER A 170 25.16 3.71 -7.43
CA SER A 170 25.61 2.70 -6.47
C SER A 170 24.59 2.50 -5.36
N GLU A 171 24.18 3.57 -4.68
CA GLU A 171 23.26 3.47 -3.55
C GLU A 171 21.84 3.10 -3.97
N MET A 172 21.38 3.57 -5.14
CA MET A 172 20.12 3.10 -5.73
C MET A 172 20.17 1.61 -6.06
N SER A 173 21.30 1.08 -6.54
CA SER A 173 21.46 -0.36 -6.78
C SER A 173 21.37 -1.17 -5.48
N LYS A 174 21.98 -0.69 -4.39
CA LYS A 174 21.86 -1.32 -3.07
C LYS A 174 20.42 -1.25 -2.56
N TYR A 175 19.80 -0.08 -2.64
CA TYR A 175 18.40 0.14 -2.27
C TYR A 175 17.49 -0.83 -3.02
N ASN A 176 17.59 -0.90 -4.34
CA ASN A 176 16.79 -1.81 -5.16
C ASN A 176 17.08 -3.28 -4.85
N SER A 177 18.31 -3.64 -4.50
CA SER A 177 18.64 -5.03 -4.15
C SER A 177 18.06 -5.48 -2.80
N SER A 178 17.82 -4.54 -1.88
CA SER A 178 17.28 -4.81 -0.55
C SER A 178 15.77 -4.56 -0.45
N TYR A 179 15.30 -3.44 -0.99
CA TYR A 179 13.91 -2.98 -0.87
C TYR A 179 13.14 -3.07 -2.19
N GLY A 180 13.80 -3.21 -3.34
CA GLY A 180 13.17 -3.29 -4.66
C GLY A 180 13.31 -4.63 -5.37
N LYS A 181 13.87 -5.65 -4.70
CA LYS A 181 14.36 -6.88 -5.35
C LYS A 181 13.26 -7.61 -6.11
N PHE A 182 12.05 -7.57 -5.56
CA PHE A 182 10.90 -8.25 -6.09
C PHE A 182 9.96 -7.29 -6.81
N SER A 183 10.38 -6.03 -7.05
CA SER A 183 9.54 -5.06 -7.75
C SER A 183 9.07 -5.61 -9.09
N ASN A 184 7.77 -5.50 -9.35
CA ASN A 184 7.05 -6.02 -10.51
C ASN A 184 6.92 -7.56 -10.56
N HIS A 185 7.34 -8.26 -9.53
CA HIS A 185 7.06 -9.68 -9.36
C HIS A 185 5.78 -9.91 -8.55
N GLY A 186 5.14 -11.03 -8.83
CA GLY A 186 3.99 -11.56 -8.10
C GLY A 186 4.23 -13.03 -7.79
N PHE A 187 3.68 -13.48 -6.67
CA PHE A 187 3.76 -14.86 -6.22
C PHE A 187 2.36 -15.35 -5.89
N THR A 188 2.01 -16.54 -6.37
CA THR A 188 0.71 -17.17 -6.13
C THR A 188 0.87 -18.58 -5.59
N SER A 189 -0.03 -19.00 -4.70
CA SER A 189 -0.22 -20.43 -4.46
C SER A 189 -1.11 -21.01 -5.58
N ASN A 190 -0.55 -21.81 -6.49
CA ASN A 190 -1.34 -22.51 -7.52
C ASN A 190 -2.33 -23.49 -6.85
N GLY A 191 -3.61 -23.45 -7.22
CA GLY A 191 -4.58 -24.43 -6.71
C GLY A 191 -6.06 -24.29 -7.09
N MET A 192 -6.56 -23.12 -7.53
CA MET A 192 -7.94 -22.94 -8.01
C MET A 192 -8.02 -21.80 -9.02
N ASP A 193 -9.11 -21.76 -9.80
CA ASP A 193 -9.41 -20.74 -10.84
C ASP A 193 -9.38 -19.28 -10.31
N THR A 194 -9.37 -19.09 -9.00
CA THR A 194 -8.97 -17.84 -8.34
C THR A 194 -7.89 -18.11 -7.28
N PRO A 195 -6.65 -17.61 -7.41
CA PRO A 195 -5.58 -17.91 -6.45
C PRO A 195 -5.92 -17.35 -5.07
N MET A 196 -6.19 -18.24 -4.11
CA MET A 196 -6.61 -17.89 -2.73
C MET A 196 -5.58 -17.03 -2.00
N ASN A 197 -4.30 -17.20 -2.35
CA ASN A 197 -3.19 -16.55 -1.70
C ASN A 197 -2.22 -16.01 -2.75
N ALA A 198 -2.05 -14.69 -2.77
CA ALA A 198 -1.25 -14.03 -3.77
C ALA A 198 -0.69 -12.69 -3.28
N ILE A 199 0.60 -12.48 -3.49
CA ILE A 199 1.33 -11.27 -3.11
C ILE A 199 2.00 -10.65 -4.34
N ALA A 200 1.88 -9.34 -4.50
CA ALA A 200 2.52 -8.56 -5.55
C ALA A 200 3.35 -7.42 -4.98
N PHE A 201 4.36 -6.99 -5.74
CA PHE A 201 5.31 -5.97 -5.32
C PHE A 201 5.51 -4.88 -6.38
N LYS A 202 5.68 -3.62 -5.96
CA LYS A 202 6.06 -2.48 -6.82
C LYS A 202 6.95 -1.52 -6.06
N GLY A 203 8.17 -1.33 -6.55
CA GLY A 203 9.23 -0.67 -5.78
C GLY A 203 9.43 -1.42 -4.46
N SER A 204 9.30 -0.69 -3.36
CA SER A 204 9.35 -1.20 -1.98
C SER A 204 8.00 -1.53 -1.35
N ASN A 205 6.91 -1.39 -2.12
CA ASN A 205 5.57 -1.68 -1.63
C ASN A 205 5.16 -3.12 -1.95
N PHE A 206 4.27 -3.66 -1.13
CA PHE A 206 3.58 -4.92 -1.37
C PHE A 206 2.08 -4.79 -1.13
N ILE A 207 1.32 -5.62 -1.84
CA ILE A 207 -0.06 -5.94 -1.52
C ILE A 207 -0.18 -7.46 -1.46
N TRP A 208 -0.82 -7.97 -0.42
CA TRP A 208 -0.97 -9.40 -0.20
C TRP A 208 -2.43 -9.74 0.10
N ARG A 209 -3.07 -10.46 -0.83
CA ARG A 209 -4.34 -11.13 -0.58
C ARG A 209 -4.06 -12.49 0.07
N TYR A 210 -4.42 -12.63 1.33
CA TYR A 210 -4.29 -13.86 2.08
C TYR A 210 -5.63 -14.56 2.15
N GLY A 211 -5.65 -15.83 1.78
CA GLY A 211 -6.79 -16.71 1.96
C GLY A 211 -6.35 -18.11 2.36
N TYR A 212 -7.12 -18.78 3.21
CA TYR A 212 -6.96 -20.21 3.47
C TYR A 212 -8.30 -20.88 3.76
N GLN A 213 -8.41 -22.15 3.37
CA GLN A 213 -9.49 -23.05 3.80
C GLN A 213 -8.94 -23.93 4.92
N ASP A 214 -9.67 -24.07 6.04
CA ASP A 214 -9.26 -25.02 7.07
C ASP A 214 -9.32 -26.47 6.53
N PRO A 215 -8.17 -27.15 6.40
CA PRO A 215 -8.15 -28.52 5.87
C PRO A 215 -8.81 -29.52 6.84
N ASN A 216 -8.98 -29.16 8.12
CA ASN A 216 -9.56 -30.02 9.14
C ASN A 216 -11.06 -29.78 9.35
N ASN A 217 -11.63 -28.74 8.72
CA ASN A 217 -13.03 -28.41 8.81
C ASN A 217 -13.65 -28.39 7.41
N SER A 218 -14.36 -29.46 7.07
CA SER A 218 -15.07 -29.61 5.81
C SER A 218 -16.38 -28.82 5.73
N SER A 219 -16.71 -27.98 6.73
CA SER A 219 -17.81 -27.04 6.58
C SER A 219 -17.47 -26.06 5.46
N LYS A 220 -18.47 -25.73 4.64
CA LYS A 220 -18.33 -24.72 3.59
C LYS A 220 -17.82 -23.39 4.15
N ASP A 221 -18.08 -23.13 5.43
CA ASP A 221 -17.83 -21.84 6.10
C ASP A 221 -16.44 -21.69 6.75
N SER A 222 -15.49 -22.58 6.44
CA SER A 222 -14.18 -22.60 7.11
C SER A 222 -13.09 -21.80 6.41
N ALA A 223 -13.41 -21.11 5.31
CA ALA A 223 -12.46 -20.24 4.63
C ALA A 223 -12.31 -18.91 5.37
N VAL A 224 -11.13 -18.31 5.26
CA VAL A 224 -10.88 -16.93 5.66
C VAL A 224 -10.21 -16.17 4.52
N MET A 225 -10.50 -14.88 4.42
CA MET A 225 -9.82 -13.94 3.54
C MET A 225 -9.47 -12.64 4.28
N ALA A 226 -8.31 -12.09 3.97
CA ALA A 226 -7.86 -10.77 4.41
C ALA A 226 -6.88 -10.18 3.38
N VAL A 227 -6.74 -8.85 3.38
CA VAL A 227 -5.74 -8.16 2.56
C VAL A 227 -4.79 -7.37 3.44
N PHE A 228 -3.50 -7.39 3.09
CA PHE A 228 -2.43 -6.64 3.74
C PHE A 228 -1.72 -5.74 2.73
N GLU A 229 -1.34 -4.56 3.19
CA GLU A 229 -0.53 -3.62 2.44
C GLU A 229 0.60 -3.06 3.29
N GLY A 230 1.69 -2.71 2.62
CA GLY A 230 2.73 -1.90 3.21
C GLY A 230 4.02 -1.98 2.44
N THR A 231 5.14 -2.00 3.18
CA THR A 231 6.47 -2.03 2.58
C THR A 231 7.19 -3.33 2.90
N TYR A 232 8.16 -3.71 2.08
CA TYR A 232 9.00 -4.88 2.34
C TYR A 232 10.48 -4.55 2.29
N SER A 233 11.25 -5.40 2.95
CA SER A 233 12.70 -5.45 2.84
C SER A 233 13.15 -6.90 2.73
N TYR A 234 14.27 -7.14 2.04
CA TYR A 234 14.80 -8.47 1.81
C TYR A 234 16.27 -8.53 2.21
N ASP A 235 16.58 -9.47 3.10
CA ASP A 235 17.95 -9.83 3.45
C ASP A 235 18.39 -11.03 2.63
N SER A 236 19.34 -10.81 1.73
CA SER A 236 19.88 -11.86 0.85
C SER A 236 20.70 -12.92 1.58
N SER A 237 21.27 -12.60 2.73
CA SER A 237 22.11 -13.51 3.52
C SER A 237 21.27 -14.55 4.25
N THR A 238 20.18 -14.12 4.89
CA THR A 238 19.23 -15.00 5.58
C THR A 238 18.11 -15.50 4.68
N ARG A 239 17.96 -14.89 3.49
CA ARG A 239 16.86 -15.08 2.54
C ARG A 239 15.48 -14.80 3.15
N ILE A 240 15.42 -13.89 4.11
CA ILE A 240 14.19 -13.47 4.77
C ILE A 240 13.72 -12.14 4.19
N MET A 241 12.49 -12.14 3.69
CA MET A 241 11.71 -10.96 3.40
C MET A 241 10.91 -10.58 4.65
N THR A 242 11.03 -9.32 5.09
CA THR A 242 10.23 -8.75 6.17
C THR A 242 9.20 -7.82 5.55
N LEU A 243 7.92 -8.09 5.81
CA LEU A 243 6.79 -7.25 5.42
C LEU A 243 6.41 -6.36 6.60
N ASN A 244 6.48 -5.05 6.42
CA ASN A 244 5.99 -4.05 7.37
C ASN A 244 4.57 -3.64 6.95
N VAL A 245 3.59 -4.16 7.69
CA VAL A 245 2.16 -3.95 7.40
C VAL A 245 1.76 -2.56 7.89
N SER A 246 1.39 -1.68 6.95
CA SER A 246 0.87 -0.34 7.25
C SER A 246 -0.66 -0.30 7.26
N SER A 247 -1.30 -1.17 6.48
CA SER A 247 -2.76 -1.27 6.39
C SER A 247 -3.18 -2.73 6.23
N GLN A 248 -4.33 -3.09 6.80
CA GLN A 248 -4.90 -4.42 6.66
C GLN A 248 -6.42 -4.37 6.86
N SER A 249 -7.12 -5.24 6.15
CA SER A 249 -8.57 -5.40 6.25
C SER A 249 -8.97 -6.09 7.56
N ASN A 250 -10.28 -6.14 7.82
CA ASN A 250 -10.81 -7.15 8.74
C ASN A 250 -10.53 -8.57 8.21
N SER A 251 -10.64 -9.58 9.08
CA SER A 251 -10.74 -10.96 8.61
C SER A 251 -12.18 -11.28 8.26
N TYR A 252 -12.41 -11.93 7.12
CA TYR A 252 -13.73 -12.35 6.68
C TYR A 252 -13.77 -13.85 6.51
N TYR A 253 -14.85 -14.47 6.96
CA TYR A 253 -15.04 -15.91 7.00
C TYR A 253 -16.32 -16.30 6.25
N GLY A 254 -16.29 -17.43 5.57
CA GLY A 254 -17.41 -17.96 4.79
C GLY A 254 -16.96 -19.06 3.84
N ASP A 255 -17.76 -19.33 2.81
CA ASP A 255 -17.37 -20.17 1.68
C ASP A 255 -16.39 -19.47 0.76
N LEU A 256 -15.48 -20.24 0.17
CA LEU A 256 -14.42 -19.71 -0.67
C LEU A 256 -14.95 -18.94 -1.90
N MET A 257 -16.00 -19.46 -2.56
CA MET A 257 -16.58 -18.82 -3.73
C MET A 257 -17.25 -17.50 -3.34
N SER A 258 -18.00 -17.49 -2.22
CA SER A 258 -18.61 -16.28 -1.66
C SER A 258 -17.56 -15.23 -1.29
N LEU A 259 -16.48 -15.61 -0.60
CA LEU A 259 -15.40 -14.68 -0.27
C LEU A 259 -14.71 -14.13 -1.53
N GLY A 260 -14.60 -14.94 -2.59
CA GLY A 260 -14.11 -14.48 -3.90
C GLY A 260 -15.05 -13.48 -4.58
N GLY A 261 -16.35 -13.55 -4.30
CA GLY A 261 -17.40 -12.61 -4.72
C GLY A 261 -17.65 -11.45 -3.74
N PHE A 262 -16.78 -11.27 -2.73
CA PHE A 262 -16.90 -10.26 -1.67
C PHE A 262 -18.07 -10.43 -0.70
N GLU A 263 -18.55 -11.66 -0.53
CA GLU A 263 -19.58 -12.04 0.44
C GLU A 263 -18.97 -12.78 1.62
N TYR A 264 -19.38 -12.42 2.84
CA TYR A 264 -18.92 -13.09 4.06
C TYR A 264 -20.05 -13.44 5.01
N GLN A 265 -19.89 -14.49 5.81
CA GLN A 265 -20.86 -14.83 6.86
C GLN A 265 -20.48 -14.20 8.20
N LYS A 266 -19.18 -14.15 8.48
CA LYS A 266 -18.65 -13.61 9.73
C LYS A 266 -17.45 -12.71 9.44
N SER A 267 -17.37 -11.60 10.16
CA SER A 267 -16.17 -10.76 10.19
C SER A 267 -15.46 -10.89 11.53
N GLY A 268 -14.14 -10.68 11.53
CA GLY A 268 -13.28 -10.73 12.69
C GLY A 268 -12.23 -9.63 12.66
N LYS A 269 -11.40 -9.59 13.69
CA LYS A 269 -10.32 -8.60 13.80
C LYS A 269 -9.25 -8.82 12.73
N PRO A 270 -8.46 -7.80 12.39
CA PRO A 270 -7.32 -7.95 11.50
C PRO A 270 -6.34 -9.03 11.99
N LEU A 271 -5.81 -9.83 11.06
CA LEU A 271 -5.04 -11.05 11.39
C LEU A 271 -3.57 -10.77 11.71
N ALA A 272 -2.97 -9.77 11.05
CA ALA A 272 -1.53 -9.56 11.09
C ALA A 272 -1.12 -8.61 12.22
N GLY A 273 0.08 -8.83 12.77
CA GLY A 273 0.79 -7.80 13.51
C GLY A 273 1.38 -6.74 12.57
N LYS A 274 2.22 -5.85 13.11
CA LYS A 274 2.94 -4.84 12.32
C LYS A 274 3.96 -5.44 11.34
N THR A 275 4.40 -6.68 11.58
CA THR A 275 5.47 -7.31 10.83
C THR A 275 5.17 -8.78 10.55
N LEU A 276 5.33 -9.19 9.30
CA LEU A 276 5.30 -10.58 8.85
C LEU A 276 6.64 -10.94 8.20
N LYS A 277 7.01 -12.23 8.20
CA LYS A 277 8.27 -12.70 7.62
C LYS A 277 8.02 -13.81 6.62
N LEU A 278 8.55 -13.66 5.40
CA LEU A 278 8.53 -14.69 4.36
C LEU A 278 9.96 -15.15 4.10
N LYS A 279 10.16 -16.45 3.90
CA LYS A 279 11.43 -17.02 3.46
C LYS A 279 11.39 -17.22 1.95
N TYR A 280 12.40 -16.73 1.24
CA TYR A 280 12.51 -16.87 -0.21
C TYR A 280 13.52 -17.95 -0.58
N VAL A 281 13.06 -19.03 -1.21
CA VAL A 281 13.92 -20.13 -1.71
C VAL A 281 13.36 -20.61 -3.05
N ASN A 282 14.20 -20.73 -4.07
CA ASN A 282 13.84 -21.29 -5.38
C ASN A 282 12.56 -20.67 -5.98
N ASN A 283 12.47 -19.34 -5.99
CA ASN A 283 11.32 -18.59 -6.54
C ASN A 283 10.03 -18.74 -5.73
N THR A 284 10.14 -19.26 -4.53
CA THR A 284 9.03 -19.52 -3.64
C THR A 284 9.14 -18.68 -2.38
N LEU A 285 8.05 -18.03 -2.01
CA LEU A 285 7.86 -17.38 -0.72
C LEU A 285 7.08 -18.33 0.21
N THR A 286 7.64 -18.58 1.38
CA THR A 286 6.98 -19.37 2.45
C THR A 286 6.86 -18.51 3.70
N LEU A 287 5.67 -18.46 4.29
CA LEU A 287 5.46 -17.73 5.53
C LEU A 287 6.22 -18.35 6.71
N VAL A 288 6.88 -17.51 7.50
CA VAL A 288 7.65 -17.89 8.69
C VAL A 288 6.88 -17.44 9.93
N GLY A 289 6.36 -18.40 10.70
CA GLY A 289 5.65 -18.14 11.96
C GLY A 289 4.50 -19.12 12.20
N SER A 290 3.86 -19.02 13.37
CA SER A 290 2.81 -19.95 13.83
C SER A 290 1.39 -19.37 13.87
N GLY A 291 1.22 -18.08 13.52
CA GLY A 291 -0.07 -17.38 13.62
C GLY A 291 -0.97 -17.52 12.39
N PHE A 292 -0.46 -18.10 11.31
CA PHE A 292 -1.13 -18.22 10.02
C PHE A 292 -0.93 -19.62 9.48
N THR A 293 -1.90 -20.10 8.71
CA THR A 293 -1.74 -21.32 7.93
C THR A 293 -0.65 -21.09 6.90
N SER A 294 0.33 -21.99 6.88
CA SER A 294 1.51 -21.85 6.02
C SER A 294 1.11 -21.99 4.55
N TRP A 295 1.50 -21.00 3.76
CA TRP A 295 1.37 -21.04 2.31
C TRP A 295 2.73 -20.96 1.65
N THR A 296 2.79 -21.63 0.50
CA THR A 296 3.90 -21.64 -0.43
C THR A 296 3.40 -20.91 -1.67
N MET A 297 3.96 -19.73 -1.94
CA MET A 297 3.59 -18.90 -3.10
C MET A 297 4.77 -18.88 -4.05
N GLU A 298 4.55 -19.20 -5.32
CA GLU A 298 5.59 -19.29 -6.34
C GLU A 298 5.43 -18.18 -7.37
N ASP A 299 6.54 -17.60 -7.79
CA ASP A 299 6.62 -16.83 -9.02
C ASP A 299 7.07 -17.76 -10.15
N SER A 300 6.18 -18.03 -11.10
CA SER A 300 6.47 -18.89 -12.25
C SER A 300 7.46 -18.28 -13.24
N TYR A 301 7.71 -16.96 -13.16
CA TYR A 301 8.58 -16.21 -14.08
C TYR A 301 9.61 -15.36 -13.32
N PRO A 302 10.45 -15.96 -12.45
CA PRO A 302 11.37 -15.24 -11.56
C PRO A 302 12.46 -14.44 -12.29
N ASN A 303 12.70 -14.76 -13.56
CA ASN A 303 13.69 -14.09 -14.40
C ASN A 303 13.04 -13.11 -15.41
N ASP A 304 11.70 -13.03 -15.44
CA ASP A 304 10.96 -12.14 -16.33
C ASP A 304 9.74 -11.53 -15.60
N ALA A 305 10.01 -10.41 -14.92
CA ALA A 305 9.00 -9.65 -14.19
C ALA A 305 7.83 -9.18 -15.07
N SER A 306 8.00 -9.12 -16.40
CA SER A 306 6.89 -8.77 -17.31
C SER A 306 5.84 -9.88 -17.39
N GLN A 307 6.23 -11.13 -17.14
CA GLN A 307 5.34 -12.31 -17.15
C GLN A 307 4.88 -12.74 -15.75
N SER A 308 5.56 -12.32 -14.67
CA SER A 308 5.14 -12.65 -13.29
C SER A 308 3.71 -12.23 -12.99
N GLN A 309 2.97 -13.05 -12.26
CA GLN A 309 1.59 -12.76 -11.84
C GLN A 309 1.40 -13.06 -10.35
N PRO A 310 0.55 -12.30 -9.65
CA PRO A 310 -0.21 -11.16 -10.14
C PRO A 310 0.62 -9.87 -10.29
N LYS A 311 0.08 -8.89 -11.04
CA LYS A 311 0.64 -7.53 -11.08
C LYS A 311 0.15 -6.68 -9.92
N TYR A 312 1.06 -5.88 -9.35
CA TYR A 312 0.73 -4.97 -8.25
C TYR A 312 -0.35 -3.96 -8.62
N ASP A 313 -0.26 -3.33 -9.80
CA ASP A 313 -1.20 -2.29 -10.21
C ASP A 313 -2.62 -2.84 -10.42
N ASP A 314 -2.75 -4.06 -10.93
CA ASP A 314 -4.04 -4.74 -11.05
C ASP A 314 -4.59 -5.07 -9.66
N TYR A 315 -3.75 -5.62 -8.78
CA TYR A 315 -4.15 -6.02 -7.43
C TYR A 315 -4.53 -4.84 -6.55
N ILE A 316 -3.76 -3.75 -6.55
CA ILE A 316 -4.08 -2.57 -5.72
C ILE A 316 -5.39 -1.93 -6.19
N SER A 317 -5.73 -1.98 -7.47
CA SER A 317 -6.99 -1.43 -7.98
C SER A 317 -8.23 -2.21 -7.52
N SER A 318 -8.10 -3.53 -7.38
CA SER A 318 -9.22 -4.42 -7.02
C SER A 318 -9.29 -4.74 -5.53
N TYR A 319 -8.13 -4.84 -4.89
CA TYR A 319 -7.99 -5.38 -3.54
C TYR A 319 -7.34 -4.40 -2.56
N ALA A 320 -7.13 -3.13 -2.91
CA ALA A 320 -6.64 -2.17 -1.90
C ALA A 320 -7.48 -2.27 -0.62
N VAL A 321 -6.87 -2.22 0.56
CA VAL A 321 -7.52 -2.55 1.85
C VAL A 321 -8.85 -1.82 2.01
N SER A 322 -8.89 -0.51 1.72
CA SER A 322 -10.12 0.29 1.79
C SER A 322 -11.17 -0.14 0.76
N THR A 323 -10.73 -0.50 -0.45
CA THR A 323 -11.60 -0.98 -1.53
C THR A 323 -12.17 -2.35 -1.17
N PHE A 324 -11.30 -3.28 -0.76
CA PHE A 324 -11.65 -4.61 -0.31
C PHE A 324 -12.69 -4.57 0.82
N ASP A 325 -12.41 -3.86 1.93
CA ASP A 325 -13.35 -3.74 3.05
C ASP A 325 -14.69 -3.12 2.62
N SER A 326 -14.70 -2.17 1.68
CA SER A 326 -15.94 -1.55 1.21
C SER A 326 -16.77 -2.43 0.27
N GLN A 327 -16.13 -3.37 -0.42
CA GLN A 327 -16.81 -4.36 -1.27
C GLN A 327 -17.34 -5.54 -0.45
N MET A 328 -16.67 -5.88 0.65
CA MET A 328 -17.09 -6.95 1.55
C MET A 328 -18.45 -6.65 2.19
N HIS A 329 -19.42 -7.51 1.96
CA HIS A 329 -20.75 -7.42 2.55
C HIS A 329 -21.17 -8.74 3.18
N LYS A 330 -21.94 -8.65 4.27
CA LYS A 330 -22.41 -9.84 4.96
C LYS A 330 -23.42 -10.54 4.06
N GLY A 331 -23.13 -11.76 3.63
CA GLY A 331 -24.09 -12.61 2.91
C GLY A 331 -25.31 -12.85 3.79
N SER A 332 -26.49 -12.85 3.17
CA SER A 332 -27.74 -13.21 3.83
C SER A 332 -27.59 -14.61 4.44
N GLU A 333 -28.00 -14.80 5.69
CA GLU A 333 -28.08 -16.12 6.34
C GLU A 333 -29.18 -16.94 5.64
N SER A 334 -28.92 -17.44 4.44
CA SER A 334 -29.77 -18.37 3.71
C SER A 334 -29.37 -19.79 4.11
N ASP A 335 -29.58 -20.12 5.38
CA ASP A 335 -29.75 -21.51 5.78
C ASP A 335 -31.14 -21.94 5.32
N SER A 336 -31.16 -22.95 4.43
CA SER A 336 -32.28 -23.61 3.75
C SER A 336 -32.74 -22.98 2.43
N ASN A 337 -32.77 -23.84 1.40
CA ASN A 337 -33.18 -23.59 0.02
C ASN A 337 -34.28 -22.52 -0.15
N GLY A 338 -33.98 -21.51 -0.95
CA GLY A 338 -34.89 -20.42 -1.33
C GLY A 338 -34.35 -19.08 -0.86
N GLY A 339 -34.19 -18.12 -1.79
CA GLY A 339 -33.90 -16.73 -1.44
C GLY A 339 -34.93 -16.19 -0.43
N SER A 340 -34.62 -15.07 0.21
CA SER A 340 -35.59 -14.47 1.13
C SER A 340 -36.91 -14.23 0.38
N VAL A 341 -38.07 -14.37 1.05
CA VAL A 341 -39.36 -14.17 0.39
C VAL A 341 -39.45 -12.80 -0.33
N LYS A 342 -38.74 -11.78 0.16
CA LYS A 342 -38.65 -10.46 -0.48
C LYS A 342 -37.68 -10.36 -1.66
N GLU A 343 -36.80 -11.33 -1.84
CA GLU A 343 -36.01 -11.46 -3.07
C GLU A 343 -36.83 -12.13 -4.16
N VAL A 344 -37.66 -13.11 -3.80
CA VAL A 344 -38.56 -13.82 -4.74
C VAL A 344 -39.77 -12.96 -5.11
N PHE A 345 -40.35 -12.28 -4.12
CA PHE A 345 -41.47 -11.36 -4.26
C PHE A 345 -41.08 -10.01 -3.64
N PRO A 346 -40.47 -9.08 -4.39
CA PRO A 346 -40.08 -7.76 -3.88
C PRO A 346 -41.22 -6.98 -3.23
N THR A 347 -42.44 -7.14 -3.76
CA THR A 347 -43.66 -6.48 -3.30
C THR A 347 -44.75 -7.49 -2.97
N LYS A 348 -45.76 -7.05 -2.22
CA LYS A 348 -46.94 -7.88 -1.93
C LYS A 348 -47.75 -8.16 -3.20
N GLU A 349 -47.69 -7.26 -4.18
CA GLU A 349 -48.30 -7.41 -5.49
C GLU A 349 -47.66 -8.56 -6.27
N ASP A 350 -46.33 -8.72 -6.23
CA ASP A 350 -45.63 -9.86 -6.88
C ASP A 350 -46.10 -11.22 -6.31
N PHE A 351 -46.36 -11.27 -4.99
CA PHE A 351 -46.91 -12.47 -4.34
C PHE A 351 -48.38 -12.73 -4.74
N VAL A 352 -49.19 -11.67 -4.91
CA VAL A 352 -50.57 -11.77 -5.40
C VAL A 352 -50.60 -12.27 -6.85
N ASP A 353 -49.73 -11.74 -7.71
CA ASP A 353 -49.65 -12.13 -9.11
C ASP A 353 -49.27 -13.61 -9.24
N TRP A 354 -48.28 -14.06 -8.46
CA TRP A 354 -47.90 -15.47 -8.42
C TRP A 354 -49.04 -16.40 -7.95
N LEU A 355 -49.80 -16.00 -6.92
CA LEU A 355 -50.96 -16.76 -6.47
C LEU A 355 -52.08 -16.79 -7.52
N THR A 356 -52.27 -15.68 -8.23
CA THR A 356 -53.23 -15.59 -9.33
C THR A 356 -52.87 -16.57 -10.44
N ASP A 357 -51.60 -16.59 -10.86
CA ASP A 357 -51.08 -17.55 -11.84
C ASP A 357 -51.15 -19.00 -11.36
N TYR A 358 -51.00 -19.24 -10.05
CA TYR A 358 -51.11 -20.56 -9.46
C TYR A 358 -52.55 -21.09 -9.53
N TYR A 359 -53.53 -20.30 -9.08
CA TYR A 359 -54.94 -20.72 -9.02
C TYR A 359 -55.67 -20.67 -10.37
N GLN A 360 -55.21 -19.86 -11.32
CA GLN A 360 -55.78 -19.83 -12.67
C GLN A 360 -55.45 -21.08 -13.52
N LYS A 361 -54.60 -21.98 -13.04
CA LYS A 361 -54.26 -23.24 -13.71
C LYS A 361 -55.31 -24.34 -13.50
N ASP A 362 -56.25 -24.16 -12.57
CA ASP A 362 -57.31 -25.12 -12.27
C ASP A 362 -58.68 -24.49 -12.55
N ASP A 363 -59.52 -25.21 -13.30
CA ASP A 363 -60.86 -24.76 -13.74
C ASP A 363 -61.78 -24.47 -12.53
N ASP A 364 -61.57 -25.14 -11.39
CA ASP A 364 -62.37 -24.96 -10.17
C ASP A 364 -61.93 -23.75 -9.33
N THR A 365 -60.76 -23.16 -9.61
CA THR A 365 -60.21 -21.99 -8.89
C THR A 365 -59.92 -20.79 -9.79
N SER A 366 -60.39 -20.82 -11.03
CA SER A 366 -60.12 -19.80 -12.06
C SER A 366 -60.61 -18.39 -11.70
N ASN A 367 -61.56 -18.28 -10.77
CA ASN A 367 -62.13 -17.02 -10.29
C ASN A 367 -61.39 -16.42 -9.09
N PHE A 368 -60.16 -16.88 -8.82
CA PHE A 368 -59.32 -16.31 -7.78
C PHE A 368 -59.15 -14.80 -7.98
N HIS A 369 -59.41 -14.03 -6.93
CA HIS A 369 -59.05 -12.62 -6.87
C HIS A 369 -58.70 -12.21 -5.43
N ALA A 370 -57.67 -11.36 -5.32
CA ALA A 370 -57.28 -10.75 -4.06
C ALA A 370 -58.18 -9.56 -3.75
N MET A 371 -58.80 -9.55 -2.57
CA MET A 371 -59.62 -8.45 -2.07
C MET A 371 -58.79 -7.42 -1.29
N GLU A 372 -57.85 -7.89 -0.48
CA GLU A 372 -56.92 -7.04 0.27
C GLU A 372 -55.54 -7.71 0.34
N SER A 373 -54.48 -6.92 0.35
CA SER A 373 -53.10 -7.39 0.55
C SER A 373 -52.34 -6.47 1.50
N ASP A 374 -51.58 -7.06 2.42
CA ASP A 374 -50.77 -6.38 3.42
C ASP A 374 -49.33 -6.89 3.41
N GLU A 375 -48.39 -5.99 3.72
CA GLU A 375 -47.01 -6.33 4.05
C GLU A 375 -46.86 -6.44 5.57
N GLY A 376 -46.43 -7.60 6.06
CA GLY A 376 -46.33 -7.88 7.48
C GLY A 376 -47.63 -8.37 8.13
N GLY A 377 -47.68 -8.31 9.47
CA GLY A 377 -48.83 -8.72 10.28
C GLY A 377 -48.75 -10.16 10.79
N THR A 378 -49.83 -10.65 11.38
CA THR A 378 -49.95 -12.02 11.89
C THR A 378 -51.24 -12.69 11.41
N LEU A 379 -51.19 -14.00 11.20
CA LEU A 379 -52.38 -14.82 10.94
C LEU A 379 -52.62 -15.80 12.09
N PRO A 380 -53.87 -15.99 12.54
CA PRO A 380 -54.23 -16.97 13.57
C PRO A 380 -54.34 -18.37 12.94
N VAL A 381 -53.23 -19.09 12.88
CA VAL A 381 -53.08 -20.41 12.26
C VAL A 381 -53.52 -21.52 13.23
N LEU A 382 -54.23 -22.52 12.72
CA LEU A 382 -54.54 -23.77 13.41
C LEU A 382 -53.44 -24.80 13.16
N GLU A 383 -52.89 -25.39 14.22
CA GLU A 383 -51.90 -26.48 14.10
C GLU A 383 -52.57 -27.82 13.72
N SER A 384 -53.86 -27.99 14.02
CA SER A 384 -54.70 -29.13 13.63
C SER A 384 -56.18 -28.74 13.65
N PHE A 385 -57.02 -29.50 12.94
CA PHE A 385 -58.46 -29.20 12.83
C PHE A 385 -59.15 -29.22 14.21
N GLY A 386 -59.74 -28.09 14.62
CA GLY A 386 -60.35 -27.91 15.94
C GLY A 386 -59.37 -27.61 17.09
N GLY A 387 -58.08 -27.38 16.80
CA GLY A 387 -57.05 -27.03 17.78
C GLY A 387 -57.01 -25.56 18.19
N GLU A 388 -56.03 -25.19 19.03
CA GLU A 388 -55.81 -23.79 19.41
C GLU A 388 -55.21 -22.98 18.24
N LYS A 389 -55.62 -21.71 18.13
CA LYS A 389 -55.09 -20.78 17.13
C LYS A 389 -53.82 -20.12 17.65
N LYS A 390 -52.78 -20.13 16.84
CA LYS A 390 -51.49 -19.47 17.10
C LYS A 390 -51.26 -18.34 16.11
N ASN A 391 -50.91 -17.16 16.60
CA ASN A 391 -50.54 -16.05 15.75
C ASN A 391 -49.14 -16.26 15.16
N VAL A 392 -49.06 -16.41 13.84
CA VAL A 392 -47.81 -16.59 13.11
C VAL A 392 -47.51 -15.31 12.31
N PRO A 393 -46.29 -14.74 12.40
CA PRO A 393 -45.92 -13.56 11.64
C PRO A 393 -45.76 -13.86 10.15
N MET A 394 -46.29 -12.97 9.31
CA MET A 394 -46.26 -13.09 7.85
C MET A 394 -45.34 -12.03 7.24
N VAL A 395 -44.75 -12.36 6.09
CA VAL A 395 -44.09 -11.38 5.20
C VAL A 395 -45.15 -10.67 4.36
N TYR A 396 -46.06 -11.46 3.76
CA TYR A 396 -47.24 -10.96 3.05
C TYR A 396 -48.48 -11.71 3.51
N ARG A 397 -49.60 -10.99 3.60
CA ARG A 397 -50.92 -11.53 3.90
C ARG A 397 -51.91 -11.05 2.85
N ILE A 398 -52.76 -11.94 2.37
CA ILE A 398 -53.78 -11.64 1.37
C ILE A 398 -55.12 -12.18 1.86
N TYR A 399 -56.16 -11.35 1.74
CA TYR A 399 -57.55 -11.74 1.86
C TYR A 399 -58.10 -11.97 0.44
N TYR A 400 -58.64 -13.15 0.16
CA TYR A 400 -59.01 -13.57 -1.20
C TYR A 400 -60.35 -14.30 -1.25
N SER A 401 -60.93 -14.39 -2.45
CA SER A 401 -62.19 -15.09 -2.74
C SER A 401 -62.11 -15.79 -4.10
N PHE A 402 -62.96 -16.82 -4.27
CA PHE A 402 -63.20 -17.47 -5.56
C PHE A 402 -64.60 -17.17 -6.12
N ALA A 403 -65.39 -16.31 -5.47
CA ALA A 403 -66.69 -15.91 -6.00
C ALA A 403 -66.52 -15.10 -7.29
N GLU A 404 -67.43 -15.28 -8.25
CA GLU A 404 -67.51 -14.38 -9.40
C GLU A 404 -67.83 -12.96 -8.92
N GLU A 405 -67.06 -11.97 -9.38
CA GLU A 405 -67.32 -10.56 -9.11
C GLU A 405 -68.77 -10.21 -9.51
N GLY A 406 -69.61 -9.85 -8.51
CA GLY A 406 -71.00 -9.44 -8.71
C GLY A 406 -72.07 -10.50 -8.42
N ASN A 407 -71.71 -11.68 -7.89
CA ASN A 407 -72.67 -12.72 -7.50
C ASN A 407 -73.14 -12.55 -6.04
N GLU A 408 -74.45 -12.67 -5.76
CA GLU A 408 -75.06 -12.41 -4.43
C GLU A 408 -74.81 -13.52 -3.38
N VAL A 409 -74.06 -14.57 -3.75
CA VAL A 409 -73.74 -15.68 -2.84
C VAL A 409 -72.49 -15.32 -2.03
N SER A 410 -72.67 -15.05 -0.73
CA SER A 410 -71.61 -14.74 0.22
C SER A 410 -70.54 -15.84 0.25
N ASP A 411 -69.43 -15.66 -0.47
CA ASP A 411 -68.21 -16.45 -0.23
C ASP A 411 -67.61 -16.03 1.12
N THR A 412 -67.20 -17.05 1.88
CA THR A 412 -66.55 -16.84 3.17
C THR A 412 -65.10 -16.50 2.85
N GLY A 413 -64.80 -15.21 2.70
CA GLY A 413 -63.46 -14.80 2.27
C GLY A 413 -62.37 -15.44 3.13
N LYS A 414 -61.29 -15.84 2.46
CA LYS A 414 -60.21 -16.68 2.99
C LYS A 414 -58.95 -15.84 3.17
N ASN A 415 -58.06 -16.29 4.03
CA ASN A 415 -56.74 -15.65 4.18
C ASN A 415 -55.66 -16.57 3.67
N ILE A 416 -54.63 -16.00 3.07
CA ILE A 416 -53.38 -16.68 2.74
C ILE A 416 -52.21 -15.81 3.18
N GLY A 417 -51.14 -16.43 3.67
CA GLY A 417 -49.93 -15.71 4.06
C GLY A 417 -48.68 -16.56 4.00
N ILE A 418 -47.55 -15.91 3.72
CA ILE A 418 -46.24 -16.55 3.60
C ILE A 418 -45.31 -16.06 4.72
N THR A 419 -44.66 -16.98 5.42
CA THR A 419 -43.69 -16.64 6.48
C THR A 419 -42.31 -16.34 5.89
N SER A 420 -41.41 -15.77 6.70
CA SER A 420 -40.03 -15.51 6.26
C SER A 420 -39.25 -16.77 5.87
N SER A 421 -39.71 -17.95 6.27
CA SER A 421 -39.13 -19.25 5.91
C SER A 421 -39.78 -19.88 4.68
N GLY A 422 -40.64 -19.15 3.96
CA GLY A 422 -41.32 -19.66 2.77
C GLY A 422 -42.50 -20.60 3.02
N LYS A 423 -42.98 -20.76 4.26
CA LYS A 423 -44.17 -21.58 4.56
C LYS A 423 -45.44 -20.79 4.26
N ILE A 424 -46.36 -21.39 3.52
CA ILE A 424 -47.62 -20.77 3.14
C ILE A 424 -48.76 -21.37 3.97
N TYR A 425 -49.58 -20.50 4.55
CA TYR A 425 -50.77 -20.86 5.30
C TYR A 425 -51.99 -20.30 4.58
N SER A 426 -53.02 -21.11 4.34
CA SER A 426 -54.19 -20.71 3.55
C SER A 426 -55.50 -21.26 4.13
N GLY A 427 -56.60 -20.58 3.87
CA GLY A 427 -57.96 -21.08 4.11
C GLY A 427 -58.85 -20.16 4.94
N HIS A 428 -60.06 -20.63 5.22
CA HIS A 428 -60.99 -20.02 6.18
C HIS A 428 -60.57 -20.36 7.62
N ASP A 429 -60.35 -21.65 7.86
CA ASP A 429 -59.56 -22.16 8.98
C ASP A 429 -58.10 -22.25 8.50
N ILE A 430 -57.34 -21.20 8.79
CA ILE A 430 -55.99 -21.00 8.24
C ILE A 430 -55.07 -22.10 8.78
N MET A 431 -54.59 -22.96 7.89
CA MET A 431 -53.70 -24.07 8.19
C MET A 431 -52.50 -24.06 7.23
N LEU A 432 -51.48 -24.86 7.54
CA LEU A 432 -50.34 -25.02 6.62
C LEU A 432 -50.84 -25.61 5.31
N ASP A 433 -50.49 -24.97 4.20
CA ASP A 433 -50.81 -25.41 2.85
C ASP A 433 -49.52 -26.00 2.25
N ASP A 434 -49.39 -27.32 2.35
CA ASP A 434 -48.18 -28.03 1.93
C ASP A 434 -47.97 -27.94 0.40
N ASP A 435 -49.06 -27.93 -0.37
CA ASP A 435 -49.01 -27.86 -1.83
C ASP A 435 -48.54 -26.48 -2.30
N LEU A 436 -49.12 -25.40 -1.75
CA LEU A 436 -48.65 -24.04 -2.02
C LEU A 436 -47.22 -23.79 -1.52
N THR A 437 -46.87 -24.34 -0.35
CA THR A 437 -45.51 -24.23 0.19
C THR A 437 -44.49 -24.91 -0.73
N GLN A 438 -44.82 -26.08 -1.28
CA GLN A 438 -43.97 -26.76 -2.24
C GLN A 438 -43.91 -25.99 -3.57
N ALA A 439 -45.04 -25.49 -4.07
CA ALA A 439 -45.09 -24.70 -5.30
C ALA A 439 -44.24 -23.43 -5.21
N TYR A 440 -44.24 -22.76 -4.05
CA TYR A 440 -43.33 -21.64 -3.79
C TYR A 440 -41.87 -22.08 -3.80
N SER A 441 -41.54 -23.18 -3.13
CA SER A 441 -40.18 -23.71 -3.11
C SER A 441 -39.66 -24.03 -4.51
N ASP A 442 -40.51 -24.57 -5.37
CA ASP A 442 -40.19 -24.90 -6.77
C ASP A 442 -40.03 -23.61 -7.61
N TYR A 443 -40.88 -22.60 -7.38
CA TYR A 443 -40.79 -21.31 -8.05
C TYR A 443 -39.53 -20.53 -7.66
N ALA A 444 -39.19 -20.49 -6.37
CA ALA A 444 -38.02 -19.78 -5.84
C ALA A 444 -36.68 -20.45 -6.17
N SER A 445 -36.69 -21.70 -6.64
CA SER A 445 -35.50 -22.47 -7.01
C SER A 445 -35.19 -22.46 -8.52
N ASN A 446 -36.09 -21.90 -9.33
CA ASN A 446 -35.90 -21.68 -10.77
C ASN A 446 -35.51 -20.22 -11.04
#